data_AF-A0A1A6C1H1-F1
#
_entry.id   AF-A0A1A6C1H1-F1
#
_cell.length_a   1.000
_cell.length_b   1.000
_cell.length_c   1.000
_cell.angle_alpha   90.00
_cell.angle_beta   90.00
_cell.angle_gamma   90.00
#
_symmetry.space_group_name_H-M   'P 1'
#
loop_
_entity.id
_entity.type
_entity.pdbx_description
1 polymer ?
#
loop_
_entity_poly.entity_id
_entity_poly.type
_entity_poly.pdbx_seq_one_letter_code
_entity_poly.pdbx_strand_id
1 'polypeptide(L)'
;MTQPLSQDAFDRQVEVLFSAHGAGAFAACAGALPDFTLFVDGEHVVAEPQGSPRHRYGAYCELEEPLTGEALEVRVRRWLRGGEAYTLYLSMNVCRYSC
;
A
#
# COMPACT_ATOMS: atom_id res chain seq x y z
N MET A 1 2.97 20.64 11.72
CA MET A 1 3.66 19.34 11.70
C MET A 1 2.61 18.24 11.79
N THR A 2 2.24 17.62 10.68
CA THR A 2 1.49 16.35 10.71
C THR A 2 2.47 15.25 11.05
N GLN A 3 2.23 14.50 12.11
CA GLN A 3 3.04 13.32 12.41
C GLN A 3 2.64 12.18 11.45
N PRO A 4 3.58 11.33 11.03
CA PRO A 4 3.23 10.12 10.30
C PRO A 4 2.35 9.22 11.17
N LEU A 5 1.48 8.44 10.52
CA LEU A 5 0.76 7.35 11.19
C LEU A 5 1.77 6.40 11.82
N SER A 6 1.46 5.84 12.99
CA SER A 6 2.27 4.73 13.51
C SER A 6 2.12 3.50 12.61
N GLN A 7 3.13 2.63 12.60
CA GLN A 7 3.09 1.39 11.82
C GLN A 7 1.87 0.54 12.18
N ASP A 8 1.57 0.36 13.46
CA ASP A 8 0.38 -0.40 13.89
C ASP A 8 -0.93 0.20 13.39
N ALA A 9 -1.05 1.53 13.37
CA ALA A 9 -2.26 2.20 12.89
C ALA A 9 -2.39 2.07 11.36
N PHE A 10 -1.27 2.18 10.64
CA PHE A 10 -1.21 1.95 9.20
C PHE A 10 -1.59 0.51 8.86
N ASP A 11 -0.92 -0.49 9.46
CA ASP A 11 -1.10 -1.90 9.15
C ASP A 11 -2.55 -2.36 9.41
N ARG A 12 -3.17 -1.91 10.51
CA ARG A 12 -4.58 -2.21 10.81
C ARG A 12 -5.53 -1.67 9.75
N GLN A 13 -5.31 -0.44 9.28
CA GLN A 13 -6.16 0.16 8.25
C GLN A 13 -5.97 -0.55 6.91
N VAL A 14 -4.74 -0.96 6.57
CA VAL A 14 -4.47 -1.72 5.35
C VAL A 14 -5.11 -3.11 5.39
N GLU A 15 -5.07 -3.83 6.52
CA GLU A 15 -5.76 -5.14 6.64
C GLU A 15 -7.29 -5.02 6.44
N VAL A 16 -7.90 -3.88 6.83
CA VAL A 16 -9.31 -3.59 6.53
C VAL A 16 -9.52 -3.43 5.02
N LEU A 17 -8.65 -2.70 4.33
CA LEU A 17 -8.72 -2.53 2.88
C LEU A 17 -8.49 -3.86 2.13
N PHE A 18 -7.55 -4.69 2.59
CA PHE A 18 -7.33 -6.03 2.05
C PHE A 18 -8.57 -6.91 2.21
N SER A 19 -9.26 -6.81 3.35
CA SER A 19 -10.50 -7.56 3.58
C SER A 19 -11.65 -7.07 2.68
N ALA A 20 -11.67 -5.78 2.34
CA ALA A 20 -12.72 -5.19 1.50
C ALA A 20 -12.50 -5.41 -0.01
N HIS A 21 -11.25 -5.40 -0.47
CA HIS A 21 -10.92 -5.42 -1.90
C HIS A 21 -10.14 -6.67 -2.36
N GLY A 22 -9.70 -7.51 -1.41
CA GLY A 22 -8.72 -8.59 -1.65
C GLY A 22 -7.29 -8.05 -1.58
N ALA A 23 -6.37 -8.78 -0.94
CA ALA A 23 -5.00 -8.31 -0.80
C ALA A 23 -4.29 -8.27 -2.16
N GLY A 24 -4.56 -9.26 -3.02
CA GLY A 24 -4.02 -9.31 -4.38
C GLY A 24 -4.32 -8.08 -5.24
N ALA A 25 -5.38 -7.32 -4.94
CA ALA A 25 -5.74 -6.10 -5.67
C ALA A 25 -4.77 -4.92 -5.43
N PHE A 26 -3.84 -5.06 -4.49
CA PHE A 26 -2.78 -4.10 -4.16
C PHE A 26 -1.39 -4.57 -4.59
N ALA A 27 -1.33 -5.47 -5.57
CA ALA A 27 -0.07 -6.02 -6.05
C ALA A 27 -0.01 -6.06 -7.57
N ALA A 28 1.19 -5.80 -8.11
CA ALA A 28 1.44 -5.84 -9.54
C ALA A 28 2.89 -6.20 -9.80
N CYS A 29 3.16 -6.77 -10.97
CA CYS A 29 4.54 -6.95 -11.43
C CYS A 29 5.19 -5.59 -11.75
N ALA A 30 6.52 -5.55 -11.70
CA ALA A 30 7.30 -4.37 -12.06
C ALA A 30 6.87 -3.80 -13.43
N GLY A 31 6.59 -2.50 -13.46
CA GLY A 31 6.14 -1.79 -14.68
C GLY A 31 4.63 -1.85 -14.96
N ALA A 32 3.86 -2.58 -14.15
CA ALA A 32 2.40 -2.55 -14.18
C ALA A 32 1.82 -1.76 -12.97
N LEU A 33 0.53 -1.48 -13.01
CA LEU A 33 -0.20 -0.90 -11.88
C LEU A 33 -1.28 -1.88 -11.38
N PRO A 34 -1.47 -1.99 -10.06
CA PRO A 34 -2.51 -2.82 -9.48
C PRO A 34 -3.90 -2.19 -9.66
N ASP A 35 -4.96 -2.87 -9.21
CA ASP A 35 -6.31 -2.29 -9.21
C ASP A 35 -6.43 -1.11 -8.23
N PHE A 36 -5.74 -1.24 -7.08
CA PHE A 36 -5.69 -0.22 -6.04
C PHE A 36 -4.27 0.03 -5.56
N THR A 37 -3.98 1.29 -5.24
CA THR A 37 -2.77 1.68 -4.51
C THR A 37 -3.13 2.33 -3.18
N LEU A 38 -2.23 2.22 -2.20
CA LEU A 38 -2.41 2.77 -0.87
C LEU A 38 -1.93 4.23 -0.82
N PHE A 39 -2.75 5.07 -0.20
CA PHE A 39 -2.43 6.45 0.14
C PHE A 39 -2.76 6.73 1.60
N VAL A 40 -2.10 7.75 2.15
CA VAL A 40 -2.46 8.29 3.46
C VAL A 40 -2.99 9.71 3.27
N ASP A 41 -4.24 9.91 3.68
CA ASP A 41 -4.88 11.22 3.73
C ASP A 41 -5.19 11.58 5.18
N GLY A 42 -4.35 12.47 5.75
CA GLY A 42 -4.38 12.77 7.18
C GLY A 42 -4.00 11.53 8.00
N GLU A 43 -4.96 11.03 8.78
CA GLU A 43 -4.81 9.84 9.65
C GLU A 43 -5.43 8.57 9.03
N HIS A 44 -5.90 8.65 7.79
CA HIS A 44 -6.60 7.55 7.13
C HIS A 44 -5.80 6.96 5.98
N VAL A 45 -5.70 5.63 5.97
CA VAL A 45 -5.21 4.90 4.80
C VAL A 45 -6.38 4.67 3.85
N VAL A 46 -6.20 5.02 2.58
CA VAL A 46 -7.23 4.91 1.54
C VAL A 46 -6.71 4.08 0.36
N ALA A 47 -7.63 3.32 -0.26
CA ALA A 47 -7.38 2.60 -1.50
C ALA A 47 -7.76 3.50 -2.69
N GLU A 48 -6.78 3.93 -3.47
CA GLU A 48 -6.98 4.76 -4.67
C GLU A 48 -7.07 3.86 -5.91
N PRO A 49 -8.19 3.88 -6.66
CA PRO A 49 -8.38 3.06 -7.85
C PRO A 49 -7.67 3.67 -9.07
N GLN A 50 -7.49 2.88 -10.14
CA GLN A 50 -6.85 3.32 -11.41
C GLN A 50 -7.42 4.61 -12.03
N GLY A 51 -8.70 4.93 -11.79
CA GLY A 51 -9.31 6.18 -12.27
C GLY A 51 -8.84 7.44 -11.53
N SER A 52 -8.13 7.30 -10.42
CA SER A 52 -7.62 8.42 -9.62
C SER A 52 -6.31 8.97 -10.19
N PRO A 53 -6.17 10.30 -10.34
CA PRO A 53 -4.90 10.91 -10.77
C PRO A 53 -3.72 10.59 -9.83
N ARG A 54 -4.02 10.26 -8.57
CA ARG A 54 -3.04 9.92 -7.54
C ARG A 54 -2.59 8.46 -7.64
N HIS A 55 -3.39 7.57 -8.21
CA HIS A 55 -3.16 6.12 -8.21
C HIS A 55 -1.73 5.70 -8.58
N ARG A 56 -1.16 6.29 -9.64
CA ARG A 56 0.21 6.01 -10.13
C ARG A 56 1.34 6.32 -9.14
N TYR A 57 1.05 7.06 -8.08
CA TYR A 57 2.01 7.48 -7.06
C TYR A 57 1.78 6.78 -5.72
N GLY A 58 0.83 5.84 -5.64
CA GLY A 58 0.50 5.16 -4.40
C GLY A 58 1.42 3.99 -4.09
N ALA A 59 1.42 3.56 -2.83
CA ALA A 59 2.17 2.39 -2.40
C ALA A 59 1.44 1.10 -2.81
N TYR A 60 2.17 0.13 -3.34
CA TYR A 60 1.65 -1.21 -3.65
C TYR A 60 2.76 -2.25 -3.56
N CYS A 61 2.37 -3.52 -3.47
CA CYS A 61 3.30 -4.63 -3.42
C CYS A 61 3.81 -4.94 -4.84
N GLU A 62 5.05 -4.58 -5.14
CA GLU A 62 5.69 -4.99 -6.39
C GLU A 62 6.08 -6.47 -6.33
N LEU A 63 5.75 -7.21 -7.38
CA LEU A 63 6.02 -8.64 -7.54
C LEU A 63 7.15 -8.84 -8.56
N GLU A 64 8.15 -9.66 -8.20
CA GLU A 64 9.23 -10.07 -9.11
C GLU A 64 8.71 -10.99 -10.21
N GLU A 65 7.72 -11.83 -9.89
CA GLU A 65 7.08 -12.77 -10.79
C GLU A 65 5.56 -12.75 -10.62
N PRO A 66 4.77 -13.10 -11.65
CA PRO A 66 3.32 -13.13 -11.55
C PRO A 66 2.85 -14.24 -10.60
N LEU A 67 2.37 -13.85 -9.43
CA LEU A 67 1.76 -14.75 -8.44
C LEU A 67 0.24 -14.71 -8.54
N THR A 68 -0.41 -15.83 -8.19
CA THR A 68 -1.87 -15.95 -8.13
C THR A 68 -2.32 -16.74 -6.90
N GLY A 69 -3.60 -16.62 -6.54
CA GLY A 69 -4.20 -17.37 -5.44
C GLY A 69 -3.52 -17.15 -4.10
N GLU A 70 -3.27 -18.24 -3.36
CA GLU A 70 -2.71 -18.18 -2.00
C GLU A 70 -1.28 -17.60 -1.97
N ALA A 71 -0.46 -17.90 -2.97
CA ALA A 71 0.91 -17.39 -3.03
C ALA A 71 0.95 -15.85 -3.11
N LEU A 72 0.03 -15.28 -3.89
CA LEU A 72 -0.16 -13.84 -3.99
C LEU A 72 -0.58 -13.24 -2.64
N GLU A 73 -1.64 -13.79 -2.03
CA GLU A 73 -2.14 -13.35 -0.73
C GLU A 73 -1.05 -13.37 0.36
N VAL A 74 -0.26 -14.45 0.41
CA VAL A 74 0.85 -14.58 1.37
C VAL A 74 1.92 -13.54 1.12
N ARG A 75 2.31 -13.28 -0.14
CA ARG A 75 3.33 -12.28 -0.48
C ARG A 75 2.88 -10.88 -0.07
N VAL A 76 1.65 -10.48 -0.39
CA VAL A 76 1.13 -9.14 -0.04
C VAL A 76 1.02 -8.97 1.47
N ARG A 77 0.56 -9.99 2.20
CA ARG A 77 0.52 -9.94 3.67
C ARG A 77 1.91 -9.86 4.30
N ARG A 78 2.92 -10.53 3.71
CA ARG A 78 4.32 -10.41 4.15
C ARG A 78 4.87 -9.00 3.87
N TRP A 79 4.58 -8.43 2.71
CA TRP A 79 4.95 -7.06 2.37
C TRP A 79 4.41 -6.04 3.39
N LEU A 80 3.16 -6.22 3.82
CA LEU A 80 2.57 -5.40 4.88
C LEU A 80 3.26 -5.63 6.23
N ARG A 81 3.22 -6.86 6.75
CA ARG A 81 3.68 -7.20 8.11
C ARG A 81 5.20 -7.10 8.30
N GLY A 82 5.95 -7.20 7.21
CA GLY A 82 7.39 -7.00 7.18
C GLY A 82 7.80 -5.53 7.27
N GLY A 83 6.84 -4.59 7.20
CA GLY A 83 7.10 -3.16 7.25
C GLY A 83 7.56 -2.55 5.93
N GLU A 84 7.60 -3.33 4.83
CA GLU A 84 7.95 -2.82 3.51
C GLU A 84 6.92 -1.77 3.05
N ALA A 85 5.62 -2.06 3.23
CA ALA A 85 4.53 -1.14 2.92
C ALA A 85 4.64 0.18 3.71
N TYR A 86 4.92 0.08 5.01
CA TYR A 86 5.06 1.24 5.90
C TYR A 86 6.30 2.08 5.55
N THR A 87 7.42 1.42 5.22
CA THR A 87 8.64 2.11 4.77
C THR A 87 8.40 2.86 3.46
N LEU A 88 7.64 2.28 2.52
CA LEU A 88 7.26 2.94 1.27
C LEU A 88 6.32 4.13 1.52
N TYR A 89 5.35 3.98 2.42
CA TYR A 89 4.51 5.09 2.86
C TYR A 89 5.35 6.26 3.41
N LEU A 90 6.30 5.98 4.30
CA LEU A 90 7.17 6.99 4.87
C LEU A 90 7.98 7.68 3.77
N SER A 91 8.63 6.92 2.87
CA SER A 91 9.48 7.46 1.81
C SER A 91 8.74 8.42 0.87
N MET A 92 7.49 8.08 0.51
CA MET A 92 6.61 8.91 -0.31
C MET A 92 6.23 10.24 0.35
N ASN A 93 6.27 10.31 1.68
CA ASN A 93 5.82 11.47 2.45
C ASN A 93 6.96 12.18 3.19
N VAL A 94 8.24 11.79 3.01
CA VAL A 94 9.40 12.45 3.65
C VAL A 94 9.46 13.95 3.34
N CYS A 95 9.12 14.37 2.11
CA CYS A 95 9.04 15.79 1.75
C CYS A 95 7.94 16.56 2.51
N ARG A 96 6.91 15.86 3.01
CA ARG A 96 5.79 16.43 3.76
C ARG A 96 6.05 16.47 5.27
N TYR A 97 6.92 15.60 5.78
CA TYR A 97 7.23 15.48 7.21
C TYR A 97 8.51 16.23 7.65
N SER A 98 9.36 16.64 6.71
CA SER A 98 10.66 17.28 6.99
C SER A 98 10.68 18.81 6.87
N CYS A 99 9.51 19.48 6.79
CA CYS A 99 9.38 20.94 6.71
C CYS A 99 8.81 21.57 7.98
#